data_AF-A0A6P7GPJ2-F1
#
_entry.id   AF-A0A6P7GPJ2-F1
#
_cell.length_a   1.000
_cell.length_b   1.000
_cell.length_c   1.000
_cell.angle_alpha   90.00
_cell.angle_beta   90.00
_cell.angle_gamma   90.00
#
_symmetry.space_group_name_H-M   'P 1'
#
loop_
_entity.id
_entity.type
_entity.pdbx_description
1 polymer ?
#
loop_
_entity_poly.entity_id
_entity_poly.type
_entity_poly.pdbx_seq_one_letter_code
_entity_poly.pdbx_strand_id
1 'polypeptide(L)'
;MGDRHIFYYILPSSSLFCALLTMFIHEFLGYPNKINEEGIAYYRKLIKELRANDIEPLVTISNWDLPLTLEKLEGFQNSDIQHWFSDYARVLFQNFGEKVKYWITFNKPRQTCMGGYGYRYYPPAVHSEGLLEYTCAHNLLKAHARAWHVYDEEFRPTQNGKISIVLDTSAYVPASDSQEDKVAADTKFQFEVK
;
A
#
# COMPACT_ATOMS: atom_id res chain seq x y z
N MET A 1 20.28 -15.30 2.84
CA MET A 1 19.67 -15.41 1.49
C MET A 1 18.17 -15.27 1.69
N GLY A 2 17.64 -14.05 1.53
CA GLY A 2 16.22 -13.79 1.73
C GLY A 2 15.44 -14.02 0.45
N ASP A 3 14.34 -14.77 0.53
CA ASP A 3 13.40 -14.96 -0.56
C ASP A 3 12.82 -13.60 -0.96
N ARG A 4 13.12 -13.19 -2.20
CA ARG A 4 12.62 -11.96 -2.81
C ARG A 4 11.28 -12.26 -3.47
N HIS A 5 10.18 -12.05 -2.73
CA HIS A 5 8.83 -12.20 -3.27
C HIS A 5 8.47 -10.98 -4.13
N ILE A 6 8.54 -11.13 -5.46
CA ILE A 6 7.98 -10.16 -6.40
C ILE A 6 6.63 -10.71 -6.87
N PHE A 7 5.54 -10.01 -6.57
CA PHE A 7 4.22 -10.35 -7.07
C PHE A 7 3.98 -9.61 -8.39
N TYR A 8 4.22 -10.28 -9.52
CA TYR A 8 3.84 -9.75 -10.83
C TYR A 8 2.36 -10.03 -11.10
N TYR A 9 1.57 -8.97 -11.23
CA TYR A 9 0.26 -9.05 -11.89
C TYR A 9 0.38 -8.27 -13.19
N ILE A 10 0.33 -8.98 -14.32
CA ILE A 10 0.23 -8.37 -15.65
C ILE A 10 -1.26 -8.25 -15.95
N LEU A 11 -1.80 -7.03 -15.89
CA LEU A 11 -3.19 -6.80 -16.28
C LEU A 11 -3.26 -6.52 -17.79
N PRO A 12 -4.01 -7.32 -18.57
CA PRO A 12 -4.26 -7.01 -19.97
C PRO A 12 -5.32 -5.90 -20.04
N SER A 13 -4.89 -4.65 -20.17
CA SER A 13 -5.76 -3.56 -20.63
C SER A 13 -5.32 -3.14 -22.03
N SER A 14 -6.27 -2.78 -22.88
CA SER A 14 -6.21 -2.71 -24.34
C SER A 14 -5.20 -1.73 -24.99
N SER A 15 -4.24 -1.21 -24.23
CA SER A 15 -3.15 -0.39 -24.78
C SER A 15 -1.96 -0.16 -23.83
N LEU A 16 -1.98 -0.66 -22.59
CA LEU A 16 -0.87 -0.53 -21.65
C LEU A 16 -0.69 -1.85 -20.87
N PHE A 17 0.46 -2.50 -21.05
CA PHE A 17 0.92 -3.53 -20.12
C PHE A 17 1.35 -2.83 -18.84
N CYS A 18 0.80 -3.27 -17.71
CA CYS A 18 1.07 -2.68 -16.42
C CYS A 18 1.62 -3.73 -15.47
N ALA A 19 2.78 -3.46 -14.86
CA ALA A 19 3.40 -4.34 -13.88
C ALA A 19 3.22 -3.77 -12.47
N LEU A 20 2.58 -4.53 -11.58
CA LEU A 20 2.55 -4.26 -10.16
C LEU A 20 3.94 -4.51 -9.56
N LEU A 21 4.59 -3.48 -9.03
CA LEU A 21 5.86 -3.61 -8.33
C LEU A 21 5.67 -3.28 -6.86
N THR A 22 5.87 -4.26 -5.98
CA THR A 22 6.08 -3.99 -4.56
C THR A 22 7.56 -3.70 -4.34
N MET A 23 7.88 -2.51 -3.83
CA MET A 23 9.25 -2.14 -3.53
C MET A 23 9.58 -2.47 -2.08
N PHE A 24 10.59 -3.32 -1.90
CA PHE A 24 11.14 -3.66 -0.59
C PHE A 24 12.59 -3.22 -0.53
N ILE A 25 12.84 -2.07 0.06
CA ILE A 25 14.19 -1.57 0.29
C ILE A 25 14.58 -2.06 1.68
N HIS A 26 15.21 -3.24 1.72
CA HIS A 26 15.39 -4.09 2.92
C HIS A 26 16.16 -3.46 4.10
N GLU A 27 16.64 -2.22 3.98
CA GLU A 27 17.27 -1.47 5.07
C GLU A 27 16.60 -0.14 5.39
N PHE A 28 15.41 0.12 4.83
CA PHE A 28 14.59 1.21 5.33
C PHE A 28 14.08 0.80 6.72
N LEU A 29 14.88 1.10 7.75
CA LEU A 29 14.56 0.92 9.17
C LEU A 29 13.36 1.77 9.63
N GLY A 30 12.56 2.30 8.70
CA GLY A 30 11.55 3.32 8.94
C GLY A 30 12.11 4.75 9.01
N TYR A 31 13.43 4.92 8.83
CA TYR A 31 14.08 6.23 8.90
C TYR A 31 14.76 6.57 7.57
N PRO A 32 14.56 7.79 7.03
CA PRO A 32 15.13 8.21 5.74
C PRO A 32 16.66 8.37 5.75
N ASN A 33 17.32 8.18 6.90
CA ASN A 33 18.75 8.40 7.10
C ASN A 33 19.65 7.22 6.69
N LYS A 34 19.08 6.07 6.32
CA LYS A 34 19.81 4.94 5.73
C LYS A 34 19.03 4.35 4.57
N ILE A 35 19.52 4.60 3.35
CA ILE A 35 18.93 4.08 2.12
C ILE A 35 19.79 2.91 1.64
N ASN A 36 19.14 1.78 1.30
CA ASN A 36 19.83 0.66 0.65
C ASN A 36 20.00 0.97 -0.84
N GLU A 37 21.19 1.45 -1.19
CA GLU A 37 21.56 1.82 -2.56
C GLU A 37 21.50 0.64 -3.54
N GLU A 38 21.80 -0.58 -3.09
CA GLU A 38 21.67 -1.79 -3.93
C GLU A 38 20.21 -2.08 -4.27
N GLY A 39 19.30 -1.90 -3.30
CA GLY A 39 17.87 -1.99 -3.51
C GLY A 39 17.36 -0.95 -4.50
N ILE A 40 17.80 0.30 -4.34
CA ILE A 40 17.49 1.38 -5.30
C ILE A 40 18.00 1.04 -6.69
N ALA A 41 19.25 0.60 -6.82
CA ALA A 41 19.86 0.22 -8.10
C ALA A 41 19.10 -0.93 -8.78
N TYR A 42 18.67 -1.92 -8.01
CA TYR A 42 17.85 -3.03 -8.51
C TYR A 42 16.54 -2.55 -9.11
N TYR A 43 15.73 -1.79 -8.35
CA TYR A 43 14.44 -1.30 -8.84
C TYR A 43 14.59 -0.29 -9.97
N ARG A 44 15.64 0.53 -9.95
CA ARG A 44 15.97 1.45 -11.06
C ARG A 44 16.24 0.67 -12.34
N LYS A 45 17.01 -0.42 -12.26
CA LYS A 45 17.25 -1.31 -13.40
C LYS A 45 15.95 -1.95 -13.87
N LEU A 46 15.16 -2.52 -12.96
CA LEU A 46 13.89 -3.16 -13.30
C LEU A 46 12.92 -2.19 -14.00
N ILE A 47 12.71 -1.00 -13.44
CA ILE A 47 11.85 0.04 -14.03
C ILE A 47 12.37 0.46 -15.41
N LYS A 48 13.69 0.59 -15.57
CA LYS A 48 14.31 0.91 -16.86
C LYS A 48 14.02 -0.20 -17.89
N GLU A 49 14.18 -1.47 -17.53
CA GLU A 49 13.90 -2.59 -18.42
C GLU A 49 12.42 -2.70 -18.78
N LEU A 50 11.50 -2.48 -17.83
CA LEU A 50 10.06 -2.43 -18.12
C LEU A 50 9.73 -1.36 -19.16
N ARG A 51 10.24 -0.15 -18.96
CA ARG A 51 10.05 0.97 -19.90
C ARG A 51 10.67 0.71 -21.27
N ALA A 52 11.82 0.03 -21.32
CA ALA A 52 12.48 -0.34 -22.58
C ALA A 52 11.68 -1.39 -23.38
N ASN A 53 10.73 -2.07 -22.74
CA ASN A 53 9.82 -3.03 -23.36
C ASN A 53 8.36 -2.50 -23.43
N ASP A 54 8.17 -1.18 -23.36
CA ASP A 54 6.87 -0.52 -23.44
C ASP A 54 5.86 -0.96 -22.35
N ILE A 55 6.37 -1.40 -21.19
CA ILE A 55 5.55 -1.74 -20.02
C ILE A 55 5.54 -0.54 -19.06
N GLU A 56 4.36 -0.02 -18.77
CA GLU A 56 4.17 1.08 -17.82
C GLU A 56 4.21 0.55 -16.38
N PRO A 57 5.15 0.98 -15.53
CA PRO A 57 5.21 0.54 -14.15
C PRO A 57 4.06 1.13 -13.33
N LEU A 58 3.35 0.28 -12.60
CA LEU A 58 2.45 0.69 -11.52
C LEU A 58 3.02 0.18 -10.20
N VAL A 59 3.51 1.12 -9.42
CA VAL A 59 4.24 0.81 -8.20
C VAL A 59 3.29 0.81 -7.02
N THR A 60 3.34 -0.23 -6.21
CA THR A 60 2.74 -0.27 -4.88
C THR A 60 3.81 -0.08 -3.81
N ILE A 61 3.62 0.92 -2.95
CA ILE A 61 4.56 1.27 -1.89
C ILE A 61 4.52 0.27 -0.73
N SER A 62 3.34 -0.16 -0.30
CA SER A 62 3.17 -1.19 0.74
C SER A 62 2.17 -2.26 0.34
N ASN A 63 2.56 -3.52 0.49
CA ASN A 63 1.79 -4.71 0.14
C ASN A 63 1.90 -5.77 1.25
N TRP A 64 1.40 -5.43 2.44
CA TRP A 64 1.33 -6.32 3.62
C TRP A 64 2.71 -6.73 4.17
N ASP A 65 3.71 -5.89 3.93
CA ASP A 65 5.13 -6.15 4.15
C ASP A 65 5.75 -5.12 5.12
N LEU A 66 5.03 -4.74 6.18
CA LEU A 66 5.56 -3.80 7.17
C LEU A 66 6.87 -4.36 7.79
N PRO A 67 7.99 -3.60 7.78
CA PRO A 67 9.24 -4.06 8.38
C PRO A 67 9.08 -4.41 9.85
N LEU A 68 9.65 -5.56 10.26
CA LEU A 68 9.61 -6.03 11.65
C LEU A 68 10.18 -5.00 12.65
N THR A 69 11.12 -4.17 12.23
CA THR A 69 11.67 -3.09 13.07
C THR A 69 10.61 -2.03 13.41
N LEU A 70 9.72 -1.72 12.48
CA LEU A 70 8.58 -0.84 12.73
C LEU A 70 7.50 -1.54 13.54
N GLU A 71 7.26 -2.83 13.30
CA GLU A 71 6.32 -3.62 14.12
C GLU A 71 6.74 -3.67 15.60
N LYS A 72 8.04 -3.75 15.88
CA LYS A 72 8.60 -3.64 17.25
C LYS A 72 8.35 -2.28 17.91
N LEU A 73 8.02 -1.26 17.12
CA LEU A 73 7.59 0.07 17.57
C LEU A 73 6.05 0.22 17.50
N GLU A 74 5.33 -0.88 17.66
CA GLU A 74 3.85 -1.00 17.58
C GLU A 74 3.26 -0.82 16.17
N GLY A 75 4.10 -0.77 15.13
CA GLY A 75 3.68 -0.86 13.74
C GLY A 75 2.57 0.11 13.37
N PHE A 76 1.46 -0.41 12.84
CA PHE A 76 0.29 0.40 12.48
C PHE A 76 -0.54 0.87 13.69
N GLN A 77 -0.29 0.36 14.90
CA GLN A 77 -0.91 0.91 16.11
C GLN A 77 -0.25 2.23 16.54
N ASN A 78 1.00 2.44 16.16
CA ASN A 78 1.73 3.68 16.42
C ASN A 78 1.34 4.77 15.41
N SER A 79 0.98 5.97 15.89
CA SER A 79 0.67 7.10 15.01
C SER A 79 1.86 7.61 14.19
N ASP A 80 3.09 7.37 14.64
CA ASP A 80 4.32 7.77 13.94
C ASP A 80 4.51 7.03 12.61
N ILE A 81 3.80 5.91 12.39
CA ILE A 81 3.76 5.21 11.10
C ILE A 81 3.35 6.14 9.96
N GLN A 82 2.54 7.15 10.28
CA GLN A 82 2.08 8.16 9.33
C GLN A 82 3.26 8.97 8.77
N HIS A 83 4.26 9.25 9.61
CA HIS A 83 5.47 9.97 9.23
C HIS A 83 6.47 9.05 8.54
N TRP A 84 6.77 7.89 9.13
CA TRP A 84 7.71 6.92 8.56
C TRP A 84 7.30 6.46 7.16
N PHE A 85 6.02 6.20 6.94
CA PHE A 85 5.49 5.84 5.62
C PHE A 85 5.62 6.99 4.62
N SER A 86 5.32 8.23 5.01
CA SER A 86 5.44 9.37 4.11
C SER A 86 6.89 9.68 3.74
N ASP A 87 7.84 9.48 4.66
CA ASP A 87 9.27 9.62 4.40
C ASP A 87 9.77 8.52 3.46
N TYR A 88 9.29 7.28 3.66
CA TYR A 88 9.57 6.18 2.74
C TYR A 88 9.05 6.47 1.33
N ALA A 89 7.79 6.90 1.22
CA ALA A 89 7.18 7.27 -0.05
C ALA A 89 7.97 8.38 -0.76
N ARG A 90 8.41 9.42 -0.02
CA ARG A 90 9.26 10.49 -0.55
C ARG A 90 10.54 9.95 -1.19
N VAL A 91 11.25 9.03 -0.53
CA VAL A 91 12.47 8.41 -1.09
C VAL A 91 12.17 7.68 -2.39
N LEU A 92 11.04 6.97 -2.49
CA LEU A 92 10.64 6.29 -3.72
C LEU A 92 10.30 7.29 -4.84
N PHE A 93 9.55 8.36 -4.53
CA PHE A 93 9.19 9.39 -5.50
C PHE A 93 10.42 10.11 -6.06
N GLN A 94 11.39 10.44 -5.19
CA GLN A 94 12.67 11.05 -5.59
C GLN A 94 13.46 10.15 -6.54
N ASN A 95 13.52 8.85 -6.26
CA ASN A 95 14.37 7.93 -7.01
C ASN A 95 13.76 7.43 -8.32
N PHE A 96 12.43 7.29 -8.38
CA PHE A 96 11.75 6.57 -9.44
C PHE A 96 10.67 7.38 -10.16
N GLY A 97 10.19 8.49 -9.59
CA GLY A 97 9.03 9.23 -10.11
C GLY A 97 9.23 9.93 -11.46
N GLU A 98 10.48 10.09 -11.90
CA GLU A 98 10.76 10.48 -13.29
C GLU A 98 10.19 9.45 -14.28
N LYS A 99 10.31 8.15 -13.98
CA LYS A 99 9.96 7.02 -14.87
C LYS A 99 8.69 6.27 -14.45
N VAL A 100 8.14 6.54 -13.27
CA VAL A 100 6.92 5.93 -12.73
C VAL A 100 5.81 6.97 -12.67
N LYS A 101 4.71 6.74 -13.40
CA LYS A 101 3.55 7.65 -13.45
C LYS A 101 2.35 7.16 -12.67
N TYR A 102 2.34 5.91 -12.20
CA TYR A 102 1.24 5.34 -11.44
C TYR A 102 1.73 4.78 -10.11
N TRP A 103 1.19 5.31 -9.04
CA TRP A 103 1.54 4.97 -7.67
C TRP A 103 0.32 4.49 -6.89
N ILE A 104 0.49 3.41 -6.15
CA ILE A 104 -0.43 2.90 -5.15
C ILE A 104 0.28 2.97 -3.80
N THR A 105 -0.34 3.61 -2.83
CA THR A 105 0.18 3.70 -1.46
C THR A 105 0.09 2.34 -0.75
N PHE A 106 -1.13 1.87 -0.52
CA PHE A 106 -1.41 0.60 0.14
C PHE A 106 -2.23 -0.30 -0.78
N ASN A 107 -1.86 -1.57 -0.82
CA ASN A 107 -2.70 -2.63 -1.37
C ASN A 107 -3.59 -3.22 -0.29
N LYS A 108 -4.92 -3.11 -0.46
CA LYS A 108 -5.92 -3.81 0.37
C LYS A 108 -5.70 -3.59 1.87
N PRO A 109 -5.81 -2.33 2.35
CA PRO A 109 -5.47 -1.96 3.73
C PRO A 109 -6.29 -2.72 4.78
N ARG A 110 -7.55 -3.04 4.46
CA ARG A 110 -8.40 -3.86 5.30
C ARG A 110 -7.76 -5.21 5.63
N GLN A 111 -7.13 -5.88 4.67
CA GLN A 111 -6.50 -7.18 4.91
C GLN A 111 -5.35 -7.03 5.93
N THR A 112 -4.53 -5.98 5.81
CA THR A 112 -3.49 -5.66 6.80
C THR A 112 -4.09 -5.44 8.19
N CYS A 113 -5.12 -4.60 8.31
CA CYS A 113 -5.63 -4.20 9.62
C CYS A 113 -6.53 -5.24 10.28
N MET A 114 -7.50 -5.77 9.55
CA MET A 114 -8.43 -6.78 10.01
C MET A 114 -7.71 -8.12 10.22
N GLY A 115 -6.88 -8.56 9.27
CA GLY A 115 -6.16 -9.81 9.38
C GLY A 115 -4.99 -9.76 10.36
N GLY A 116 -4.28 -8.63 10.43
CA GLY A 116 -3.12 -8.45 11.31
C GLY A 116 -3.45 -8.10 12.77
N TYR A 117 -4.45 -7.24 12.97
CA TYR A 117 -4.80 -6.68 14.30
C TYR A 117 -6.21 -7.02 14.80
N GLY A 118 -7.02 -7.74 14.01
CA GLY A 118 -8.37 -8.18 14.36
C GLY A 118 -8.47 -9.69 14.56
N TYR A 119 -8.33 -10.46 13.47
CA TYR A 119 -8.70 -11.89 13.37
C TYR A 119 -7.52 -12.88 13.35
N ARG A 120 -6.28 -12.41 13.52
CA ARG A 120 -5.06 -13.24 13.51
C ARG A 120 -4.75 -14.02 12.22
N TYR A 121 -5.22 -13.56 11.07
CA TYR A 121 -4.94 -14.22 9.79
C TYR A 121 -3.52 -13.94 9.26
N TYR A 122 -2.96 -12.77 9.57
CA TYR A 122 -1.64 -12.34 9.10
C TYR A 122 -0.81 -11.82 10.27
N PRO A 123 0.53 -11.75 10.14
CA PRO A 123 1.36 -11.00 11.08
C PRO A 123 0.83 -9.56 11.28
N PRO A 124 0.86 -9.01 12.50
CA PRO A 124 1.42 -9.55 13.74
C PRO A 124 0.55 -10.60 14.47
N ALA A 125 -0.57 -11.01 13.89
CA ALA A 125 -1.49 -12.02 14.40
C ALA A 125 -2.07 -11.68 15.79
N VAL A 126 -2.45 -10.41 15.97
CA VAL A 126 -3.13 -9.92 17.17
C VAL A 126 -4.64 -10.20 17.07
N HIS A 127 -5.25 -10.64 18.18
CA HIS A 127 -6.70 -10.84 18.27
C HIS A 127 -7.29 -9.67 19.06
N SER A 128 -7.97 -8.78 18.37
CA SER A 128 -8.59 -7.58 18.95
C SER A 128 -9.67 -7.03 18.01
N GLU A 129 -10.66 -7.89 17.74
CA GLU A 129 -11.84 -7.55 16.94
C GLU A 129 -12.52 -6.31 17.51
N GLY A 130 -12.85 -5.33 16.65
CA GLY A 130 -13.55 -4.13 17.09
C GLY A 130 -12.68 -3.01 17.67
N LEU A 131 -11.37 -3.21 17.89
CA LEU A 131 -10.51 -2.19 18.50
C LEU A 131 -9.23 -1.91 17.69
N LEU A 132 -8.25 -2.80 17.74
CA LEU A 132 -6.92 -2.50 17.15
C LEU A 132 -6.94 -2.48 15.62
N GLU A 133 -7.86 -3.21 14.98
CA GLU A 133 -8.07 -3.12 13.54
C GLU A 133 -8.52 -1.71 13.10
N TYR A 134 -9.32 -1.02 13.92
CA TYR A 134 -9.78 0.35 13.63
C TYR A 134 -8.68 1.38 13.87
N THR A 135 -7.87 1.22 14.92
CA THR A 135 -6.68 2.04 15.14
C THR A 135 -5.69 1.90 13.98
N CYS A 136 -5.44 0.66 13.52
CA CYS A 136 -4.64 0.40 12.33
C CYS A 136 -5.22 1.11 11.10
N ALA A 137 -6.51 0.93 10.82
CA ALA A 137 -7.15 1.52 9.64
C ALA A 137 -7.06 3.06 9.68
N HIS A 138 -7.30 3.68 10.83
CA HIS A 138 -7.18 5.13 11.02
C HIS A 138 -5.76 5.65 10.76
N ASN A 139 -4.75 4.99 11.33
CA ASN A 139 -3.36 5.37 11.13
C ASN A 139 -2.91 5.16 9.67
N LEU A 140 -3.33 4.05 9.05
CA LEU A 140 -3.02 3.73 7.66
C LEU A 140 -3.66 4.75 6.70
N LEU A 141 -4.94 5.09 6.88
CA LEU A 141 -5.61 6.11 6.06
C LEU A 141 -4.93 7.48 6.19
N LYS A 142 -4.48 7.85 7.39
CA LYS A 142 -3.68 9.06 7.60
C LYS A 142 -2.30 8.99 6.95
N ALA A 143 -1.66 7.82 6.94
CA ALA A 143 -0.40 7.59 6.24
C ALA A 143 -0.58 7.71 4.71
N HIS A 144 -1.69 7.18 4.17
CA HIS A 144 -2.07 7.34 2.77
C HIS A 144 -2.21 8.81 2.41
N ALA A 145 -3.01 9.56 3.18
CA ALA A 145 -3.24 10.98 2.94
C ALA A 145 -1.93 11.78 2.97
N ARG A 146 -1.04 11.51 3.95
CA ARG A 146 0.27 12.16 4.00
C ARG A 146 1.13 11.86 2.77
N ALA A 147 1.24 10.60 2.36
CA ALA A 147 2.01 10.24 1.16
C ALA A 147 1.41 10.86 -0.12
N TRP A 148 0.08 10.98 -0.18
CA TRP A 148 -0.62 11.69 -1.26
C TRP A 148 -0.22 13.16 -1.29
N HIS A 149 -0.26 13.87 -0.15
CA HIS A 149 0.13 15.28 -0.04
C HIS A 149 1.59 15.50 -0.39
N VAL A 150 2.49 14.65 0.09
CA VAL A 150 3.91 14.67 -0.31
C VAL A 150 4.06 14.58 -1.82
N TYR A 151 3.36 13.63 -2.46
CA TYR A 151 3.39 13.52 -3.93
C TYR A 151 2.83 14.78 -4.61
N ASP A 152 1.68 15.27 -4.15
CA ASP A 152 0.97 16.40 -4.73
C ASP A 152 1.78 17.70 -4.69
N GLU A 153 2.38 17.98 -3.53
CA GLU A 153 3.06 19.24 -3.25
C GLU A 153 4.51 19.24 -3.76
N GLU A 154 5.23 18.13 -3.57
CA GLU A 154 6.68 18.09 -3.85
C GLU A 154 7.01 17.53 -5.25
N PHE A 155 6.18 16.64 -5.81
CA PHE A 155 6.56 15.83 -6.98
C PHE A 155 5.64 15.96 -8.19
N ARG A 156 4.32 16.11 -8.00
CA ARG A 156 3.35 16.18 -9.10
C ARG A 156 3.65 17.30 -10.10
N PRO A 157 4.08 18.51 -9.70
CA PRO A 157 4.39 19.60 -10.65
C PRO A 157 5.47 19.24 -11.68
N THR A 158 6.40 18.35 -11.32
CA THR A 158 7.53 17.97 -12.20
C THR A 158 7.37 16.57 -12.80
N GLN A 159 6.71 15.65 -12.08
CA GLN A 159 6.60 14.25 -12.48
C GLN A 159 5.27 13.93 -13.16
N ASN A 160 4.21 14.70 -12.89
CA ASN A 160 2.87 14.54 -13.47
C ASN A 160 2.28 13.12 -13.37
N GLY A 161 2.59 12.38 -12.30
CA GLY A 161 2.01 11.07 -12.04
C GLY A 161 0.69 11.14 -11.27
N LYS A 162 0.09 9.97 -11.10
CA LYS A 162 -1.15 9.72 -10.35
C LYS A 162 -0.85 8.81 -9.17
N ILE A 163 -1.49 9.07 -8.04
CA ILE A 163 -1.32 8.32 -6.81
C ILE A 163 -2.69 7.95 -6.22
N SER A 164 -2.84 6.72 -5.75
CA SER A 164 -4.09 6.20 -5.20
C SER A 164 -3.86 5.14 -4.11
N ILE A 165 -4.93 4.49 -3.70
CA ILE A 165 -4.98 3.37 -2.76
C ILE A 165 -5.84 2.26 -3.39
N VAL A 166 -5.45 0.99 -3.22
CA VAL A 166 -6.24 -0.14 -3.70
C VAL A 166 -7.12 -0.63 -2.56
N LEU A 167 -8.43 -0.51 -2.72
CA LEU A 167 -9.42 -1.06 -1.81
C LEU A 167 -10.02 -2.33 -2.42
N ASP A 168 -10.08 -3.41 -1.64
CA ASP A 168 -10.85 -4.61 -1.98
C ASP A 168 -12.20 -4.58 -1.29
N THR A 169 -13.25 -4.88 -2.05
CA THR A 169 -14.60 -5.00 -1.53
C THR A 169 -15.33 -6.13 -2.23
N SER A 170 -16.24 -6.77 -1.50
CA SER A 170 -17.20 -7.72 -2.05
C SER A 170 -18.53 -7.00 -2.31
N ALA A 171 -19.24 -7.43 -3.34
CA ALA A 171 -20.64 -7.04 -3.47
C ALA A 171 -21.47 -7.78 -2.41
N TYR A 172 -22.35 -7.05 -1.73
CA TYR A 172 -23.29 -7.60 -0.76
C TYR A 172 -24.70 -7.50 -1.33
N VAL A 173 -25.33 -8.64 -1.55
CA VAL A 173 -26.69 -8.73 -2.09
C VAL A 173 -27.63 -9.11 -0.95
N PRO A 174 -28.78 -8.42 -0.77
CA PRO A 174 -29.79 -8.78 0.22
C PRO A 174 -30.27 -10.23 0.05
N ALA A 175 -30.51 -10.94 1.16
CA ALA A 175 -31.02 -12.30 1.13
C ALA A 175 -32.48 -12.38 0.64
N SER A 176 -33.25 -11.31 0.85
CA SER A 176 -34.62 -11.15 0.37
C SER A 176 -34.94 -9.68 0.09
N ASP A 177 -36.19 -9.42 -0.34
CA ASP A 177 -36.71 -8.07 -0.55
C ASP A 177 -37.12 -7.33 0.72
N SER A 178 -36.97 -7.96 1.90
CA SER A 178 -37.25 -7.33 3.18
C SER A 178 -36.38 -6.07 3.38
N GLN A 179 -36.91 -5.10 4.14
CA GLN A 179 -36.17 -3.88 4.44
C GLN A 179 -34.96 -4.20 5.32
N GLU A 180 -35.09 -5.18 6.21
CA GLU A 180 -34.05 -5.65 7.11
C GLU A 180 -32.84 -6.21 6.34
N ASP A 181 -33.08 -7.06 5.33
CA ASP A 181 -31.99 -7.64 4.53
C ASP A 181 -31.30 -6.58 3.65
N LYS A 182 -32.06 -5.60 3.14
CA LYS A 182 -31.52 -4.46 2.40
C LYS A 182 -30.60 -3.62 3.27
N VAL A 183 -31.01 -3.32 4.49
CA VAL A 183 -30.18 -2.58 5.46
C VAL A 183 -28.96 -3.39 5.90
N ALA A 184 -29.10 -4.69 6.11
CA ALA A 184 -27.99 -5.55 6.49
C ALA A 184 -26.91 -5.62 5.39
N ALA A 185 -27.31 -5.76 4.13
CA ALA A 185 -26.39 -5.77 2.99
C ALA A 185 -25.65 -4.43 2.83
N ASP A 186 -26.36 -3.30 2.91
CA ASP A 186 -25.74 -1.97 2.87
C ASP A 186 -24.79 -1.74 4.04
N THR A 187 -25.23 -2.02 5.27
CA THR A 187 -24.40 -1.89 6.47
C THR A 187 -23.11 -2.71 6.33
N LYS A 188 -23.22 -3.95 5.84
CA LYS A 188 -22.06 -4.81 5.63
C LYS A 188 -21.11 -4.21 4.59
N PHE A 189 -21.63 -3.67 3.48
CA PHE A 189 -20.82 -2.98 2.48
C PHE A 189 -20.11 -1.74 3.05
N GLN A 190 -20.79 -0.90 3.83
CA GLN A 190 -20.18 0.27 4.48
C GLN A 190 -19.05 -0.11 5.44
N PHE A 191 -19.16 -1.26 6.11
CA PHE A 191 -18.12 -1.76 7.01
C PHE A 191 -16.97 -2.47 6.28
N GLU A 192 -17.18 -2.81 5.01
CA GLU A 192 -16.22 -3.49 4.13
C GLU A 192 -15.23 -2.50 3.50
N VAL A 193 -15.71 -1.32 3.09
CA VAL A 193 -14.93 -0.28 2.42
C VAL A 193 -14.31 0.64 3.49
N LYS A 194 -13.23 0.18 4.13
CA LYS A 194 -12.45 0.93 5.12
C LYS A 194 -10.97 1.00 4.72
#